data_AF-A0A0C3PE56-F1
#
_entry.id   AF-A0A0C3PE56-F1
#
_cell.length_a   1.000
_cell.length_b   1.000
_cell.length_c   1.000
_cell.angle_alpha   90.00
_cell.angle_beta   90.00
_cell.angle_gamma   90.00
#
_symmetry.space_group_name_H-M   'P 1'
#
loop_
_entity.id
_entity.type
_entity.pdbx_description
1 polymer ?
#
loop_
_entity_poly.entity_id
_entity_poly.type
_entity_poly.pdbx_seq_one_letter_code
_entity_poly.pdbx_strand_id
1 'polypeptide(L)'
;MGLGSLVEQEIHLRQGQANDALHELCLALVDKAMIFHTDVQKGGNYKMTTWAWGQISNAEAMVQWHATIYRQCRKQLIALGAGEDILGKLSKLNRADLTVSATIADPNARGHRDNTLAWFWTMDLPWDSAMNDRMSEFNWLRTKVLRDRWEEELELLTLETGWTQKFFLHKEKFWSGRHMEALAVGDTGFACYSARQSQMYRDLAGTLGCTSR
;
A
#
# COMPACT_ATOMS: atom_id res chain seq x y z
N MET A 1 4.76 -42.53 -34.35
CA MET A 1 4.56 -41.66 -33.17
C MET A 1 3.45 -42.27 -32.34
N GLY A 2 3.69 -42.54 -31.06
CA GLY A 2 2.70 -43.12 -30.15
C GLY A 2 1.83 -42.03 -29.51
N LEU A 3 0.63 -42.37 -29.05
CA LEU A 3 -0.23 -41.42 -28.31
C LEU A 3 0.48 -40.83 -27.08
N GLY A 4 1.36 -41.57 -26.42
CA GLY A 4 2.10 -41.10 -25.25
C GLY A 4 3.01 -39.89 -25.53
N SER A 5 3.75 -39.91 -26.65
CA SER A 5 4.63 -38.79 -27.01
C SER A 5 3.84 -37.51 -27.36
N LEU A 6 2.62 -37.65 -27.88
CA LEU A 6 1.73 -36.52 -28.16
C LEU A 6 1.19 -35.89 -26.88
N VAL A 7 0.83 -36.72 -25.89
CA VAL A 7 0.37 -36.23 -24.57
C VAL A 7 1.48 -35.47 -23.85
N GLU A 8 2.72 -35.98 -23.87
CA GLU A 8 3.87 -35.29 -23.29
C GLU A 8 4.14 -33.94 -23.96
N GLN A 9 4.09 -33.89 -25.29
CA GLN A 9 4.25 -32.64 -26.04
C GLN A 9 3.15 -31.62 -25.72
N GLU A 10 1.88 -32.06 -25.65
CA GLU A 10 0.76 -31.19 -25.28
C GLU A 10 0.90 -30.67 -23.85
N ILE A 11 1.34 -31.50 -22.89
CA ILE A 11 1.61 -31.06 -21.51
C ILE A 11 2.65 -29.94 -21.50
N HIS A 12 3.75 -30.11 -22.22
CA HIS A 12 4.81 -29.10 -22.31
C HIS A 12 4.30 -27.79 -22.94
N LEU A 13 3.48 -27.89 -23.99
CA LEU A 13 2.86 -26.74 -24.65
C LEU A 13 1.92 -25.98 -23.72
N ARG A 14 1.07 -26.70 -22.97
CA ARG A 14 0.16 -26.11 -21.97
C ARG A 14 0.89 -25.49 -20.80
N GLN A 15 2.01 -26.07 -20.38
CA GLN A 15 2.86 -25.49 -19.36
C GLN A 15 3.44 -24.14 -19.82
N GLY A 16 3.95 -24.06 -21.06
CA GLY A 16 4.40 -22.80 -21.66
C GLY A 16 3.28 -21.75 -21.71
N GLN A 17 2.11 -22.11 -22.26
CA GLN A 17 0.95 -21.22 -22.32
C GLN A 17 0.48 -20.74 -20.94
N ALA A 18 0.53 -21.59 -19.92
CA ALA A 18 0.18 -21.20 -18.57
C ALA A 18 1.19 -20.19 -17.98
N ASN A 19 2.48 -20.38 -18.23
CA ASN A 19 3.51 -19.45 -17.79
C ASN A 19 3.39 -18.09 -18.49
N ASP A 20 3.17 -18.08 -19.81
CA ASP A 20 2.97 -16.84 -20.59
C ASP A 20 1.72 -16.10 -20.10
N ALA A 21 0.62 -16.83 -19.83
CA ALA A 21 -0.58 -16.23 -19.28
C ALA A 21 -0.37 -15.65 -17.88
N LEU A 22 0.44 -16.29 -17.03
CA LEU A 22 0.80 -15.73 -15.71
C LEU A 22 1.66 -14.48 -15.84
N HIS A 23 2.60 -14.47 -16.78
CA HIS A 23 3.48 -13.34 -17.05
C HIS A 23 2.68 -12.09 -17.45
N GLU A 24 1.82 -12.24 -18.46
CA GLU A 24 0.96 -11.15 -18.93
C GLU A 24 -0.04 -10.69 -17.87
N LEU A 25 -0.53 -11.62 -17.03
CA LEU A 25 -1.36 -11.29 -15.89
C LEU A 25 -0.61 -10.42 -14.86
N CYS A 26 0.67 -10.70 -14.61
CA CYS A 26 1.49 -9.87 -13.73
C CYS A 26 1.68 -8.47 -14.31
N LEU A 27 2.01 -8.36 -15.61
CA LEU A 27 2.14 -7.06 -16.30
C LEU A 27 0.86 -6.24 -16.22
N ALA A 28 -0.29 -6.85 -16.52
CA ALA A 28 -1.57 -6.16 -16.46
C ALA A 28 -1.93 -5.69 -15.03
N LEU A 29 -1.56 -6.46 -14.01
CA LEU A 29 -1.75 -6.07 -12.60
C LEU A 29 -0.82 -4.91 -12.19
N VAL A 30 0.46 -4.94 -12.60
CA VAL A 30 1.41 -3.84 -12.36
C VAL A 30 0.92 -2.56 -13.05
N ASP A 31 0.50 -2.66 -14.31
CA ASP A 31 0.00 -1.53 -15.10
C ASP A 31 -1.24 -0.90 -14.46
N LYS A 32 -2.19 -1.74 -14.04
CA LYS A 32 -3.37 -1.29 -13.32
C LYS A 32 -3.00 -0.53 -12.04
N ALA A 33 -2.05 -1.03 -11.27
CA ALA A 33 -1.59 -0.38 -10.04
C ALA A 33 -0.87 0.95 -10.34
N MET A 34 -0.04 0.97 -11.38
CA MET A 34 0.68 2.15 -11.84
C MET A 34 -0.27 3.28 -12.25
N ILE A 35 -1.24 3.00 -13.13
CA ILE A 35 -2.24 3.99 -13.59
C ILE A 35 -3.02 4.56 -12.41
N PHE A 36 -3.37 3.72 -11.42
CA PHE A 36 -4.08 4.16 -10.23
C PHE A 36 -3.26 5.20 -9.45
N HIS A 37 -1.96 4.98 -9.25
CA HIS A 37 -1.11 5.90 -8.51
C HIS A 37 -0.73 7.16 -9.29
N THR A 38 -0.49 7.07 -10.60
CA THR A 38 -0.07 8.22 -11.41
C THR A 38 -1.23 9.12 -11.77
N ASP A 39 -2.36 8.55 -12.20
CA ASP A 39 -3.38 9.32 -12.90
C ASP A 39 -4.65 9.50 -12.06
N VAL A 40 -5.00 8.51 -11.21
CA VAL A 40 -6.17 8.61 -10.32
C VAL A 40 -5.84 9.34 -9.02
N GLN A 41 -4.74 8.99 -8.35
CA GLN A 41 -4.40 9.56 -7.05
C GLN A 41 -3.80 10.99 -7.15
N LYS A 42 -3.04 11.30 -8.22
CA LYS A 42 -2.43 12.63 -8.43
C LYS A 42 -3.23 13.53 -9.37
N GLY A 43 -4.29 13.01 -9.99
CA GLY A 43 -5.08 13.74 -10.97
C GLY A 43 -5.97 14.81 -10.34
N GLY A 44 -5.66 16.09 -10.55
CA GLY A 44 -6.46 17.21 -10.04
C GLY A 44 -7.68 17.60 -10.91
N ASN A 45 -7.91 16.96 -12.06
CA ASN A 45 -8.96 17.35 -13.00
C ASN A 45 -9.87 16.18 -13.40
N TYR A 46 -11.19 16.42 -13.35
CA TYR A 46 -12.27 15.48 -13.70
C TYR A 46 -12.06 14.72 -15.03
N LYS A 47 -11.55 15.38 -16.08
CA LYS A 47 -11.31 14.73 -17.39
C LYS A 47 -10.15 13.71 -17.36
N MET A 48 -9.09 14.00 -16.62
CA MET A 48 -7.97 13.07 -16.43
C MET A 48 -8.44 11.86 -15.64
N THR A 49 -9.30 12.07 -14.63
CA THR A 49 -9.91 11.01 -13.84
C THR A 49 -10.73 10.04 -14.70
N THR A 50 -11.57 10.52 -15.62
CA THR A 50 -12.36 9.63 -16.50
C THR A 50 -11.49 8.80 -17.46
N TRP A 51 -10.43 9.40 -18.02
CA TRP A 51 -9.52 8.67 -18.90
C TRP A 51 -8.72 7.61 -18.15
N ALA A 52 -8.22 7.95 -16.95
CA ALA A 52 -7.54 7.01 -16.07
C ALA A 52 -8.43 5.81 -15.69
N TRP A 53 -9.71 6.05 -15.37
CA TRP A 53 -10.68 4.96 -15.13
C TRP A 53 -10.90 4.09 -16.37
N GLY A 54 -10.90 4.67 -17.57
CA GLY A 54 -10.93 3.92 -18.83
C GLY A 54 -9.72 2.98 -18.99
N GLN A 55 -8.53 3.47 -18.67
CA GLN A 55 -7.30 2.68 -18.71
C GLN A 55 -7.29 1.56 -17.64
N ILE A 56 -7.78 1.85 -16.43
CA ILE A 56 -7.96 0.82 -15.38
C ILE A 56 -8.93 -0.27 -15.84
N SER A 57 -10.03 0.11 -16.50
CA SER A 57 -10.99 -0.86 -17.04
C SER A 57 -10.36 -1.75 -18.12
N ASN A 58 -9.53 -1.16 -18.98
CA ASN A 58 -8.79 -1.91 -20.00
C ASN A 58 -7.79 -2.88 -19.38
N ALA A 59 -7.01 -2.42 -18.40
CA ALA A 59 -6.07 -3.27 -17.66
C ALA A 59 -6.81 -4.41 -16.91
N GLU A 60 -7.97 -4.13 -16.31
CA GLU A 60 -8.82 -5.16 -15.69
C GLU A 60 -9.30 -6.20 -16.71
N ALA A 61 -9.71 -5.78 -17.91
CA ALA A 61 -10.10 -6.70 -18.97
C ALA A 61 -8.95 -7.64 -19.36
N MET A 62 -7.73 -7.12 -19.45
CA MET A 62 -6.52 -7.92 -19.70
C MET A 62 -6.25 -8.92 -18.57
N VAL A 63 -6.35 -8.49 -17.31
CA VAL A 63 -6.22 -9.39 -16.14
C VAL A 63 -7.23 -10.55 -16.23
N GLN A 64 -8.50 -10.26 -16.52
CA GLN A 64 -9.53 -11.30 -16.62
C GLN A 64 -9.30 -12.25 -17.82
N TRP A 65 -8.84 -11.71 -18.95
CA TRP A 65 -8.50 -12.50 -20.13
C TRP A 65 -7.38 -13.51 -19.84
N HIS A 66 -6.25 -13.04 -19.32
CA HIS A 66 -5.11 -13.91 -19.00
C HIS A 66 -5.42 -14.88 -17.86
N ALA A 67 -6.21 -14.48 -16.86
CA ALA A 67 -6.70 -15.38 -15.82
C ALA A 67 -7.56 -16.51 -16.39
N THR A 68 -8.34 -16.24 -17.44
CA THR A 68 -9.17 -17.24 -18.12
C THR A 68 -8.32 -18.23 -18.90
N ILE A 69 -7.35 -17.75 -19.67
CA ILE A 69 -6.39 -18.61 -20.40
C ILE A 69 -5.65 -19.52 -19.42
N TYR A 70 -5.14 -18.96 -18.32
CA TYR A 70 -4.44 -19.72 -17.29
C TYR A 70 -5.31 -20.84 -16.70
N ARG A 71 -6.55 -20.51 -16.27
CA ARG A 71 -7.50 -21.47 -15.70
C ARG A 71 -7.81 -22.60 -16.69
N GLN A 72 -7.94 -22.27 -17.98
CA GLN A 72 -8.18 -23.26 -19.02
C GLN A 72 -6.97 -24.19 -19.22
N CYS A 73 -5.76 -23.65 -19.30
CA CYS A 73 -4.53 -24.44 -19.43
C CYS A 73 -4.36 -25.39 -18.24
N ARG A 74 -4.58 -24.89 -17.01
CA ARG A 74 -4.50 -25.71 -15.79
C ARG A 74 -5.54 -26.83 -15.78
N LYS A 75 -6.77 -26.57 -16.23
CA LYS A 75 -7.82 -27.59 -16.34
C LYS A 75 -7.42 -28.69 -17.33
N GLN A 76 -6.78 -28.32 -18.45
CA GLN A 76 -6.29 -29.28 -19.44
C GLN A 76 -5.11 -30.10 -18.93
N LEU A 77 -4.15 -29.47 -18.23
CA LEU A 77 -3.04 -30.18 -17.59
C LEU A 77 -3.51 -31.26 -16.62
N ILE A 78 -4.56 -30.96 -15.83
CA ILE A 78 -5.19 -31.95 -14.94
C ILE A 78 -5.83 -33.09 -15.74
N ALA A 79 -6.52 -32.78 -16.84
CA ALA A 79 -7.17 -33.79 -17.69
C ALA A 79 -6.17 -34.69 -18.42
N LEU A 80 -4.99 -34.18 -18.75
CA LEU A 80 -3.90 -34.92 -19.39
C LEU A 80 -3.07 -35.75 -18.40
N GLY A 81 -3.32 -35.61 -17.08
CA GLY A 81 -2.57 -36.32 -16.04
C GLY A 81 -1.14 -35.80 -15.89
N ALA A 82 -0.93 -34.49 -16.05
CA ALA A 82 0.38 -33.87 -15.82
C ALA A 82 0.89 -34.16 -14.40
N GLY A 83 2.21 -34.29 -14.26
CA GLY A 83 2.86 -34.60 -12.98
C GLY A 83 2.56 -33.58 -11.88
N GLU A 84 2.60 -34.04 -10.63
CA GLU A 84 2.40 -33.18 -9.46
C GLU A 84 3.46 -32.09 -9.34
N ASP A 85 4.64 -32.29 -9.93
CA ASP A 85 5.71 -31.30 -10.02
C ASP A 85 5.29 -30.07 -10.85
N ILE A 86 4.59 -30.28 -11.97
CA ILE A 86 4.06 -29.20 -12.82
C ILE A 86 2.85 -28.54 -12.14
N LEU A 87 1.93 -29.35 -11.60
CA LEU A 87 0.71 -28.84 -10.96
C LEU A 87 0.98 -28.12 -9.63
N GLY A 88 2.06 -28.48 -8.91
CA GLY A 88 2.50 -27.79 -7.70
C GLY A 88 3.02 -26.38 -8.01
N LYS A 89 3.77 -26.22 -9.11
CA LYS A 89 4.21 -24.92 -9.61
C LYS A 89 3.05 -24.10 -10.17
N LEU A 90 2.10 -24.72 -10.88
CA LEU A 90 0.93 -24.03 -11.44
C LEU A 90 -0.26 -24.14 -10.49
N SER A 91 -0.18 -23.39 -9.39
CA SER A 91 -1.19 -23.36 -8.33
C SER A 91 -2.55 -22.81 -8.78
N LYS A 92 -3.61 -23.08 -8.02
CA LYS A 92 -4.96 -22.63 -8.39
C LYS A 92 -5.06 -21.10 -8.27
N LEU A 93 -5.59 -20.45 -9.31
CA LEU A 93 -5.82 -19.01 -9.35
C LEU A 93 -7.23 -18.65 -8.83
N ASN A 94 -7.30 -18.07 -7.65
CA ASN A 94 -8.54 -17.62 -7.04
C ASN A 94 -8.88 -16.18 -7.44
N ARG A 95 -10.12 -15.75 -7.19
CA ARG A 95 -10.54 -14.36 -7.44
C ARG A 95 -9.82 -13.36 -6.54
N ALA A 96 -9.51 -13.76 -5.30
CA ALA A 96 -8.76 -12.92 -4.35
C ALA A 96 -7.36 -12.58 -4.89
N ASP A 97 -6.71 -13.52 -5.58
CA ASP A 97 -5.37 -13.36 -6.15
C ASP A 97 -5.30 -12.34 -7.29
N LEU A 98 -6.44 -12.05 -7.94
CA LEU A 98 -6.57 -11.07 -9.02
C LEU A 98 -6.85 -9.66 -8.51
N THR A 99 -7.17 -9.53 -7.23
CA THR A 99 -7.40 -8.21 -6.64
C THR A 99 -6.03 -7.58 -6.42
N VAL A 100 -5.81 -6.37 -6.95
CA VAL A 100 -4.64 -5.57 -6.59
C VAL A 100 -4.75 -5.33 -5.09
N SER A 101 -4.06 -6.16 -4.30
CA SER A 101 -4.23 -6.11 -2.86
C SER A 101 -3.71 -4.76 -2.36
N ALA A 102 -4.31 -4.26 -1.27
CA ALA A 102 -3.80 -3.06 -0.62
C ALA A 102 -2.32 -3.21 -0.21
N THR A 103 -1.79 -4.44 -0.05
CA THR A 103 -0.37 -4.71 0.17
C THR A 103 0.51 -4.44 -1.05
N ILE A 104 -0.06 -4.53 -2.27
CA ILE A 104 0.62 -4.14 -3.49
C ILE A 104 0.70 -2.61 -3.60
N ALA A 105 -0.34 -1.91 -3.16
CA ALA A 105 -0.48 -0.44 -3.19
C ALA A 105 0.16 0.28 -1.98
N ASP A 106 0.14 -0.31 -0.79
CA ASP A 106 0.73 0.17 0.46
C ASP A 106 1.21 -1.03 1.32
N PRO A 107 2.48 -1.45 1.17
CA PRO A 107 3.06 -2.55 1.94
C PRO A 107 3.09 -2.32 3.46
N ASN A 108 2.94 -1.07 3.91
CA ASN A 108 3.10 -0.65 5.30
C ASN A 108 1.80 -0.20 5.97
N ALA A 109 0.65 -0.27 5.29
CA ALA A 109 -0.61 0.11 5.92
C ALA A 109 -0.90 -0.80 7.13
N ARG A 110 -1.20 -0.15 8.27
CA ARG A 110 -1.47 -0.80 9.56
C ARG A 110 -2.64 -1.77 9.39
N GLY A 111 -2.42 -3.05 9.70
CA GLY A 111 -3.45 -4.10 9.65
C GLY A 111 -3.32 -5.08 8.47
N HIS A 112 -2.31 -4.96 7.61
CA HIS A 112 -2.14 -5.86 6.44
C HIS A 112 -1.31 -7.12 6.67
N ARG A 113 -1.06 -7.53 7.93
CA ARG A 113 -0.28 -8.75 8.24
C ARG A 113 -0.84 -10.03 7.62
N ASP A 114 -2.13 -10.03 7.24
CA ASP A 114 -2.82 -11.21 6.68
C ASP A 114 -3.04 -11.16 5.17
N ASN A 115 -2.68 -10.07 4.48
CA ASN A 115 -2.79 -10.04 3.01
C ASN A 115 -1.59 -10.76 2.39
N THR A 116 -1.67 -12.08 2.36
CA THR A 116 -0.71 -12.94 1.65
C THR A 116 -0.71 -12.53 0.18
N LEU A 117 0.44 -12.09 -0.34
CA LEU A 117 0.61 -11.85 -1.78
C LEU A 117 0.23 -13.13 -2.53
N ALA A 118 -0.43 -12.99 -3.68
CA ALA A 118 -0.74 -14.14 -4.50
C ALA A 118 0.54 -14.95 -4.81
N TRP A 119 0.44 -16.27 -4.78
CA TRP A 119 1.58 -17.19 -4.87
C TRP A 119 2.49 -16.93 -6.07
N PHE A 120 1.94 -16.43 -7.19
CA PHE A 120 2.69 -16.13 -8.41
C PHE A 120 3.65 -14.93 -8.26
N TRP A 121 3.47 -14.06 -7.26
CA TRP A 121 4.42 -12.98 -6.95
C TRP A 121 5.70 -13.47 -6.27
N THR A 122 5.63 -14.62 -5.59
CA THR A 122 6.75 -15.24 -4.87
C THR A 122 7.43 -16.34 -5.68
N MET A 123 6.98 -16.58 -6.91
CA MET A 123 7.61 -17.56 -7.78
C MET A 123 8.80 -16.95 -8.51
N ASP A 124 9.92 -17.65 -8.43
CA ASP A 124 11.11 -17.42 -9.24
C ASP A 124 10.85 -17.97 -10.66
N LEU A 125 9.98 -17.29 -11.40
CA LEU A 125 9.81 -17.53 -12.82
C LEU A 125 10.90 -16.74 -13.56
N PRO A 126 11.56 -17.32 -14.57
CA PRO A 126 12.51 -16.60 -15.40
C PRO A 126 11.74 -15.58 -16.25
N TRP A 127 11.51 -14.41 -15.66
CA TRP A 127 10.85 -13.29 -16.30
C TRP A 127 11.75 -12.70 -17.37
N ASP A 128 11.14 -12.19 -18.42
CA ASP A 128 11.86 -11.52 -19.49
C ASP A 128 12.39 -10.13 -19.05
N SER A 129 13.14 -9.46 -19.92
CA SER A 129 13.69 -8.14 -19.63
C SER A 129 12.60 -7.08 -19.38
N ALA A 130 11.43 -7.20 -20.01
CA ALA A 130 10.38 -6.19 -19.95
C ALA A 130 9.67 -6.19 -18.60
N MET A 131 9.39 -7.38 -18.05
CA MET A 131 8.81 -7.49 -16.72
C MET A 131 9.78 -7.13 -15.60
N ASN A 132 11.07 -7.45 -15.74
CA ASN A 132 12.08 -7.00 -14.77
C ASN A 132 12.17 -5.47 -14.73
N ASP A 133 12.09 -4.81 -15.89
CA ASP A 133 12.07 -3.34 -15.98
C ASP A 133 10.80 -2.75 -15.33
N ARG A 134 9.62 -3.25 -15.70
CA ARG A 134 8.33 -2.82 -15.09
C ARG A 134 8.27 -3.07 -13.59
N MET A 135 8.79 -4.21 -13.11
CA MET A 135 8.85 -4.54 -11.69
C MET A 135 9.84 -3.65 -10.94
N SER A 136 10.96 -3.29 -11.57
CA SER A 136 11.92 -2.32 -11.05
C SER A 136 11.31 -0.92 -10.94
N GLU A 137 10.62 -0.44 -11.98
CA GLU A 137 9.89 0.83 -11.96
C GLU A 137 8.84 0.85 -10.84
N PHE A 138 8.08 -0.24 -10.71
CA PHE A 138 7.07 -0.38 -9.67
C PHE A 138 7.67 -0.37 -8.25
N ASN A 139 8.78 -1.08 -8.04
CA ASN A 139 9.50 -1.06 -6.77
C ASN A 139 10.14 0.30 -6.47
N TRP A 140 10.65 1.00 -7.49
CA TRP A 140 11.15 2.37 -7.35
C TRP A 140 10.04 3.32 -6.94
N LEU A 141 8.86 3.24 -7.58
CA LEU A 141 7.71 4.06 -7.23
C LEU A 141 7.24 3.83 -5.79
N ARG A 142 7.20 2.57 -5.33
CA ARG A 142 6.92 2.25 -3.93
C ARG A 142 7.90 2.94 -2.98
N THR A 143 9.19 2.79 -3.27
CA THR A 143 10.25 3.39 -2.46
C THR A 143 10.15 4.91 -2.45
N LYS A 144 9.80 5.50 -3.60
CA LYS A 144 9.55 6.93 -3.75
C LYS A 144 8.36 7.41 -2.91
N VAL A 145 7.21 6.74 -3.02
CA VAL A 145 6.00 7.08 -2.25
C VAL A 145 6.23 6.97 -0.75
N LEU A 146 6.96 5.95 -0.30
CA LEU A 146 7.35 5.80 1.10
C LEU A 146 8.22 6.96 1.58
N ARG A 147 9.21 7.36 0.77
CA ARG A 147 10.06 8.51 1.09
C ARG A 147 9.23 9.80 1.14
N ASP A 148 8.42 10.06 0.12
CA ASP A 148 7.58 11.28 0.04
C ASP A 148 6.64 11.36 1.27
N ARG A 149 6.05 10.24 1.69
CA ARG A 149 5.23 10.18 2.92
C ARG A 149 6.03 10.42 4.21
N TRP A 150 7.23 9.86 4.32
CA TRP A 150 8.08 10.10 5.49
C TRP A 150 8.52 11.56 5.58
N GLU A 151 8.76 12.22 4.44
CA GLU A 151 9.02 13.65 4.38
C GLU A 151 7.81 14.46 4.87
N GLU A 152 6.59 14.12 4.41
CA GLU A 152 5.34 14.73 4.90
C GLU A 152 5.12 14.51 6.40
N GLU A 153 5.30 13.28 6.91
CA GLU A 153 5.14 12.96 8.34
C GLU A 153 6.16 13.71 9.20
N LEU A 154 7.40 13.89 8.73
CA LEU A 154 8.43 14.66 9.42
C LEU A 154 8.06 16.16 9.49
N GLU A 155 7.54 16.72 8.39
CA GLU A 155 7.07 18.10 8.37
C GLU A 155 5.88 18.29 9.32
N LEU A 156 4.89 17.40 9.27
CA LEU A 156 3.73 17.43 10.16
C LEU A 156 4.14 17.32 11.63
N LEU A 157 5.02 16.39 12.00
CA LEU A 157 5.50 16.24 13.38
C LEU A 157 6.23 17.50 13.88
N THR A 158 6.99 18.16 13.01
CA THR A 158 7.67 19.42 13.33
C THR A 158 6.66 20.54 13.58
N LEU A 159 5.62 20.62 12.76
CA LEU A 159 4.53 21.58 12.95
C LEU A 159 3.71 21.28 14.20
N GLU A 160 3.34 20.02 14.43
CA GLU A 160 2.56 19.56 15.58
C GLU A 160 3.28 19.80 16.90
N THR A 161 4.59 19.53 16.98
CA THR A 161 5.38 19.84 18.18
C THR A 161 5.39 21.34 18.46
N GLY A 162 5.55 22.17 17.42
CA GLY A 162 5.44 23.63 17.53
C GLY A 162 4.06 24.11 17.98
N TRP A 163 2.98 23.56 17.42
CA TRP A 163 1.60 23.89 17.81
C TRP A 163 1.27 23.45 19.23
N THR A 164 1.72 22.25 19.62
CA THR A 164 1.52 21.71 20.97
C THR A 164 2.21 22.58 22.02
N GLN A 165 3.45 23.01 21.75
CA GLN A 165 4.16 23.93 22.64
C GLN A 165 3.43 25.27 22.75
N LYS A 166 2.99 25.87 21.63
CA LYS A 166 2.23 27.13 21.64
C LYS A 166 0.91 26.99 22.40
N PHE A 167 0.22 25.87 22.25
CA PHE A 167 -1.01 25.57 22.99
C PHE A 167 -0.76 25.51 24.50
N PHE A 168 0.30 24.84 24.94
CA PHE A 168 0.65 24.79 26.37
C PHE A 168 1.02 26.16 26.93
N LEU A 169 1.80 26.95 26.21
CA LEU A 169 2.10 28.34 26.61
C LEU A 169 0.84 29.21 26.67
N HIS A 170 -0.09 29.04 25.73
CA HIS A 170 -1.36 29.74 25.76
C HIS A 170 -2.19 29.34 27.00
N LYS A 171 -2.24 28.04 27.34
CA LYS A 171 -2.93 27.55 28.54
C LYS A 171 -2.29 28.02 29.83
N GLU A 172 -0.96 28.07 29.90
CA GLU A 172 -0.22 28.63 31.03
C GLU A 172 -0.62 30.07 31.32
N LYS A 173 -0.66 30.92 30.27
CA LYS A 173 -1.11 32.32 30.36
C LYS A 173 -2.57 32.43 30.75
N PHE A 174 -3.44 31.61 30.16
CA PHE A 174 -4.86 31.57 30.48
C PHE A 174 -5.10 31.30 31.98
N TRP A 175 -4.44 30.28 32.53
CA TRP A 175 -4.58 29.93 33.95
C TRP A 175 -3.90 30.94 34.89
N SER A 176 -2.80 31.56 34.45
CA SER A 176 -2.15 32.67 35.18
C SER A 176 -3.07 33.89 35.31
N GLY A 177 -3.79 34.25 34.23
CA GLY A 177 -4.82 35.30 34.27
C GLY A 177 -5.94 34.98 35.26
N ARG A 178 -6.48 33.76 35.22
CA ARG A 178 -7.51 33.29 36.15
C ARG A 178 -7.04 33.27 37.61
N HIS A 179 -5.77 32.97 37.85
CA HIS A 179 -5.17 33.04 39.17
C HIS A 179 -5.18 34.47 39.74
N MET A 180 -4.78 35.46 38.93
CA MET A 180 -4.80 36.87 39.35
C MET A 180 -6.23 37.38 39.61
N GLU A 181 -7.20 36.99 38.78
CA GLU A 181 -8.61 37.32 38.98
C GLU A 181 -9.17 36.71 40.28
N ALA A 182 -8.84 35.45 40.56
CA ALA A 182 -9.27 34.76 41.78
C ALA A 182 -8.71 35.40 43.05
N LEU A 183 -7.44 35.83 43.01
CA LEU A 183 -6.81 36.57 44.10
C LEU A 183 -7.48 37.93 44.34
N ALA A 184 -7.90 38.61 43.27
CA ALA A 184 -8.60 39.90 43.38
C ALA A 184 -10.02 39.76 43.99
N VAL A 185 -10.69 38.64 43.74
CA VAL A 185 -12.02 38.33 44.30
C VAL A 185 -11.94 37.71 45.71
N GLY A 186 -10.77 37.22 46.12
CA GLY A 186 -10.54 36.58 47.42
C GLY A 186 -10.91 35.09 47.47
N ASP A 187 -11.06 34.43 46.33
CA ASP A 187 -11.30 32.98 46.26
C ASP A 187 -9.97 32.22 46.31
N THR A 188 -9.56 31.87 47.53
CA THR A 188 -8.30 31.18 47.80
C THR A 188 -8.25 29.76 47.22
N GLY A 189 -9.39 29.08 47.11
CA GLY A 189 -9.46 27.71 46.59
C GLY A 189 -9.24 27.67 45.08
N PHE A 190 -9.97 28.51 44.35
CA PHE A 190 -9.83 28.63 42.91
C PHE A 190 -8.45 29.18 42.51
N ALA A 191 -7.91 30.14 43.28
CA ALA A 191 -6.57 30.68 43.07
C ALA A 191 -5.47 29.60 43.18
N CYS A 192 -5.57 28.68 44.14
CA CYS A 192 -4.60 27.60 44.32
C CYS A 192 -4.68 26.58 43.17
N TYR A 193 -5.90 26.22 42.75
CA TYR A 193 -6.12 25.33 41.62
C TYR A 193 -5.57 25.90 40.29
N SER A 194 -5.89 27.17 40.00
CA SER A 194 -5.42 27.83 38.76
C SER A 194 -3.90 28.00 38.73
N ALA A 195 -3.26 28.28 39.87
CA ALA A 195 -1.80 28.31 39.99
C ALA A 195 -1.19 26.94 39.66
N ARG A 196 -1.77 25.85 40.19
CA ARG A 196 -1.32 24.48 39.88
C ARG A 196 -1.47 24.15 38.39
N GLN A 197 -2.59 24.54 37.77
CA GLN A 197 -2.82 24.33 36.34
C GLN A 197 -1.80 25.12 35.49
N SER A 198 -1.54 26.38 35.84
CA SER A 198 -0.54 27.21 35.16
C SER A 198 0.85 26.56 35.19
N GLN A 199 1.29 26.08 36.37
CA GLN A 199 2.58 25.40 36.50
C GLN A 199 2.64 24.10 35.69
N MET A 200 1.58 23.28 35.70
CA MET A 200 1.54 22.04 34.91
C MET A 200 1.74 22.31 33.41
N TYR A 201 1.04 23.29 32.85
CA TYR A 201 1.19 23.64 31.43
C TYR A 201 2.56 24.26 31.11
N ARG A 202 3.16 24.98 32.07
CA ARG A 202 4.54 25.49 31.95
C ARG A 202 5.55 24.34 31.84
N ASP A 203 5.41 23.33 32.69
CA ASP A 203 6.31 22.16 32.70
C ASP A 203 6.18 21.38 31.38
N LEU A 204 4.95 21.14 30.91
CA LEU A 204 4.68 20.48 29.63
C LEU A 204 5.23 21.25 28.42
N ALA A 205 5.23 22.59 28.46
CA ALA A 205 5.85 23.40 27.41
C ALA A 205 7.38 23.33 27.43
N GLY A 206 7.98 23.22 28.62
CA GLY A 206 9.42 23.10 28.83
C GLY A 206 9.99 21.76 28.36
N THR A 207 9.26 20.66 28.58
CA THR A 207 9.69 19.31 28.16
C THR A 207 9.79 19.17 26.65
N LEU A 208 8.89 19.82 25.89
CA LEU A 208 8.89 19.75 24.42
C LEU A 208 9.98 20.63 23.79
N GLY A 209 10.41 21.71 24.44
CA GLY A 209 11.49 22.58 23.95
C GLY A 209 12.89 22.00 24.11
N CYS A 210 13.08 20.99 24.96
CA CYS A 210 14.38 20.39 25.24
C CYS A 210 14.73 19.23 24.29
N THR A 211 13.73 18.67 23.59
CA THR A 211 13.86 17.54 22.66
C THR A 211 14.13 17.93 21.20
N SER A 212 14.15 19.22 20.87
CA SER A 212 14.28 19.73 19.50
C SER A 212 15.71 20.15 19.10
N ARG A 213 16.75 19.62 19.76
CA ARG A 213 18.17 19.91 19.46
C ARG A 213 18.87 18.76 18.78
#